data_AF-A0A7C5GH11-F1
#
_entry.id   AF-A0A7C5GH11-F1
#
_cell.length_a   1.000
_cell.length_b   1.000
_cell.length_c   1.000
_cell.angle_alpha   90.00
_cell.angle_beta   90.00
_cell.angle_gamma   90.00
#
_symmetry.space_group_name_H-M   'P 1'
#
loop_
_entity.id
_entity.type
_entity.pdbx_description
1 polymer ?
#
loop_
_entity_poly.entity_id
_entity_poly.type
_entity_poly.pdbx_seq_one_letter_code
_entity_poly.pdbx_strand_id
1 'polypeptide(L)'
;DHVTYLRNITDVDDKINARAARDYPDLPLNEAIQKLTRTTQRQYESDMAELGCLEPTKQPRATDHIADMIEMIKTLIEGGHAYAAKGHVLFAVKTFKAGDALQYGKLARRSLDDMLAGARVEVAPYKRDPMDFVLWKPSTDDLPGWDSPWGKGRPGWHIECSAMSKKHLGEVFDIHGGGIDLSFPHHENELAQSCCANNTEQMAQVWMHNGFLQINGEKMSKSEGNFYTVDELLHTKKFGGRTWPGDVLRVAMLMKSYREPIDFSQSKLEEAEKILARWKKSMANLGLSFAEENRVEYREFGPCSKMVAALSNDMNMAGVMAELHRHSKGARLHNARRLFGSLKLLGVVTFDSMQKWENATQKLQDKTPGSAPIEAAIASRLAALNDKNWAEADRIRDELASKGIKLTDSKDSATGERVTNWEFKQ
;
A
#
# COMPACT_ATOMS: atom_id res chain seq x y z
N ASP A 1 -0.02 7.67 -19.17
CA ASP A 1 0.84 7.90 -20.35
C ASP A 1 2.08 8.76 -20.07
N HIS A 2 2.08 9.62 -19.04
CA HIS A 2 3.24 10.49 -18.74
C HIS A 2 4.17 10.01 -17.62
N VAL A 3 3.82 8.92 -16.91
CA VAL A 3 4.63 8.37 -15.81
C VAL A 3 4.96 6.92 -16.12
N THR A 4 6.26 6.59 -16.12
CA THR A 4 6.74 5.21 -16.18
C THR A 4 6.95 4.72 -14.74
N TYR A 5 6.05 3.87 -14.24
CA TYR A 5 6.15 3.30 -12.91
C TYR A 5 6.85 1.93 -12.97
N LEU A 6 8.01 1.81 -12.31
CA LEU A 6 8.78 0.57 -12.18
C LEU A 6 8.68 0.00 -10.76
N ARG A 7 8.45 -1.31 -10.63
CA ARG A 7 8.54 -2.04 -9.35
C ARG A 7 9.18 -3.39 -9.59
N ASN A 8 10.33 -3.70 -8.99
CA ASN A 8 10.99 -4.98 -9.23
C ASN A 8 10.32 -6.14 -8.46
N ILE A 9 10.68 -7.37 -8.85
CA ILE A 9 10.44 -8.59 -8.10
C ILE A 9 11.80 -9.24 -7.82
N THR A 10 12.19 -9.29 -6.54
CA THR A 10 13.35 -10.07 -6.10
C THR A 10 12.94 -11.54 -6.07
N ASP A 11 13.48 -12.31 -7.02
CA ASP A 11 13.24 -13.74 -7.17
C ASP A 11 14.52 -14.58 -7.00
N VAL A 12 15.55 -13.99 -6.40
CA VAL A 12 16.81 -14.65 -5.98
C VAL A 12 17.17 -14.17 -4.58
N ASP A 13 17.05 -15.03 -3.58
CA ASP A 13 17.50 -14.73 -2.21
C ASP A 13 17.67 -16.03 -1.42
N ASP A 14 18.52 -16.02 -0.39
CA ASP A 14 18.76 -17.22 0.41
C ASP A 14 17.48 -17.69 1.15
N LYS A 15 16.58 -16.78 1.54
CA LYS A 15 15.27 -17.14 2.13
C LYS A 15 14.33 -17.77 1.11
N ILE A 16 14.41 -17.36 -0.15
CA ILE A 16 13.63 -17.95 -1.25
C ILE A 16 14.10 -19.38 -1.47
N ASN A 17 15.41 -19.61 -1.52
CA ASN A 17 15.99 -20.94 -1.70
C ASN A 17 15.56 -21.89 -0.58
N ALA A 18 15.70 -21.46 0.69
CA ALA A 18 15.33 -22.26 1.84
C ALA A 18 13.83 -22.59 1.86
N ARG A 19 12.96 -21.63 1.53
CA ARG A 19 11.51 -21.87 1.43
C ARG A 19 11.16 -22.79 0.26
N ALA A 20 11.79 -22.62 -0.89
CA ALA A 20 11.53 -23.43 -2.08
C ALA A 20 11.87 -24.91 -1.84
N ALA A 21 13.05 -25.18 -1.26
CA ALA A 21 13.47 -26.53 -0.90
C ALA A 21 12.52 -27.19 0.12
N ARG A 22 11.98 -26.41 1.07
CA ARG A 22 11.02 -26.89 2.07
C ARG A 22 9.63 -27.15 1.49
N ASP A 23 9.11 -26.23 0.69
CA ASP A 23 7.72 -26.26 0.20
C ASP A 23 7.57 -27.20 -1.02
N TYR A 24 8.65 -27.45 -1.77
CA TYR A 24 8.67 -28.32 -2.95
C TYR A 24 9.89 -29.26 -2.96
N PRO A 25 10.01 -30.18 -1.99
CA PRO A 25 11.20 -31.04 -1.84
C PRO A 25 11.40 -32.01 -3.02
N ASP A 26 10.35 -32.30 -3.79
CA ASP A 26 10.38 -33.22 -4.92
C ASP A 26 10.79 -32.56 -6.25
N LEU A 27 11.02 -31.25 -6.27
CA LEU A 27 11.44 -30.51 -7.48
C LEU A 27 12.93 -30.17 -7.42
N PRO A 28 13.62 -30.14 -8.58
CA PRO A 28 14.93 -29.49 -8.68
C PRO A 28 14.85 -28.05 -8.13
N LEU A 29 15.85 -27.62 -7.37
CA LEU A 29 15.77 -26.37 -6.60
C LEU A 29 15.40 -25.15 -7.46
N ASN A 30 15.96 -25.03 -8.66
CA ASN A 30 15.65 -23.91 -9.57
C ASN A 30 14.18 -23.92 -10.04
N GLU A 31 13.61 -25.10 -10.30
CA GLU A 31 12.19 -25.25 -10.63
C GLU A 31 11.31 -24.94 -9.41
N ALA A 32 11.72 -25.38 -8.23
CA ALA A 32 11.05 -25.04 -6.97
C ALA A 32 11.03 -23.53 -6.71
N ILE A 33 12.16 -22.84 -6.89
CA ILE A 33 12.29 -21.38 -6.76
C ILE A 33 11.39 -20.68 -7.77
N GLN A 34 11.41 -21.11 -9.03
CA GLN A 34 10.56 -20.52 -10.07
C GLN A 34 9.08 -20.69 -9.75
N LYS A 35 8.66 -21.89 -9.32
CA LYS A 35 7.27 -22.16 -8.91
C LYS A 35 6.86 -21.31 -7.71
N LEU A 36 7.71 -21.24 -6.68
CA LEU A 36 7.50 -20.45 -5.48
C LEU A 36 7.32 -18.96 -5.80
N THR A 37 8.27 -18.40 -6.54
CA THR A 37 8.33 -16.96 -6.82
C THR A 37 7.20 -16.53 -7.76
N ARG A 38 6.88 -17.31 -8.80
CA ARG A 38 5.73 -17.03 -9.68
C ARG A 38 4.40 -17.11 -8.93
N THR A 39 4.22 -18.11 -8.07
CA THR A 39 2.99 -18.25 -7.27
C THR A 39 2.85 -17.08 -6.29
N THR A 40 3.93 -16.74 -5.58
CA THR A 40 3.94 -15.63 -4.62
C THR A 40 3.73 -14.28 -5.32
N GLN A 41 4.34 -14.07 -6.49
CA GLN A 41 4.16 -12.86 -7.30
C GLN A 41 2.70 -12.69 -7.72
N ARG A 42 2.05 -13.74 -8.24
CA ARG A 42 0.62 -13.68 -8.62
C ARG A 42 -0.29 -13.36 -7.44
N GLN A 43 -0.03 -13.97 -6.28
CA GLN A 43 -0.77 -13.65 -5.06
C GLN A 43 -0.59 -12.18 -4.69
N TYR A 44 0.65 -11.69 -4.67
CA TYR A 44 0.95 -10.30 -4.37
C TYR A 44 0.24 -9.34 -5.34
N GLU A 45 0.24 -9.62 -6.64
CA GLU A 45 -0.46 -8.81 -7.65
C GLU A 45 -1.97 -8.80 -7.42
N SER A 46 -2.57 -9.97 -7.13
CA SER A 46 -3.99 -10.09 -6.78
C SER A 46 -4.34 -9.29 -5.52
N ASP A 47 -3.56 -9.45 -4.45
CA ASP A 47 -3.74 -8.73 -3.18
C ASP A 47 -3.67 -7.21 -3.39
N MET A 48 -2.66 -6.74 -4.14
CA MET A 48 -2.50 -5.30 -4.41
C MET A 48 -3.62 -4.74 -5.29
N ALA A 49 -4.15 -5.53 -6.23
CA ALA A 49 -5.31 -5.15 -7.03
C ALA A 49 -6.58 -5.01 -6.18
N GLU A 50 -6.81 -5.92 -5.22
CA GLU A 50 -7.91 -5.82 -4.25
C GLU A 50 -7.79 -4.57 -3.35
N LEU A 51 -6.56 -4.14 -3.05
CA LEU A 51 -6.28 -2.88 -2.37
C LEU A 51 -6.38 -1.65 -3.28
N GLY A 52 -6.75 -1.79 -4.55
CA GLY A 52 -6.90 -0.68 -5.50
C GLY A 52 -5.57 -0.06 -5.97
N CYS A 53 -4.46 -0.79 -5.87
CA CYS A 53 -3.18 -0.35 -6.41
C CYS A 53 -3.12 -0.56 -7.93
N LEU A 54 -2.53 0.40 -8.64
CA LEU A 54 -2.26 0.27 -10.07
C LEU A 54 -1.12 -0.72 -10.32
N GLU A 55 -1.21 -1.45 -11.43
CA GLU A 55 -0.09 -2.23 -11.92
C GLU A 55 1.05 -1.30 -12.37
N PRO A 56 2.32 -1.66 -12.11
CA PRO A 56 3.45 -0.91 -12.63
C PRO A 56 3.52 -1.01 -14.15
N THR A 57 4.02 0.05 -14.79
CA THR A 57 4.32 0.06 -16.24
C THR A 57 5.30 -1.07 -16.61
N LYS A 58 6.24 -1.37 -15.69
CA LYS A 58 7.22 -2.46 -15.84
C LYS A 58 7.47 -3.14 -14.50
N GLN A 59 7.65 -4.45 -14.53
CA GLN A 59 7.87 -5.27 -13.32
C GLN A 59 9.02 -6.27 -13.51
N PRO A 60 10.29 -5.79 -13.56
CA PRO A 60 11.43 -6.64 -13.86
C PRO A 60 11.73 -7.63 -12.72
N ARG A 61 12.23 -8.81 -13.08
CA ARG A 61 12.66 -9.84 -12.12
C ARG A 61 14.18 -9.87 -12.06
N ALA A 62 14.75 -10.09 -10.88
CA ALA A 62 16.20 -10.11 -10.70
C ALA A 62 16.88 -11.16 -11.59
N THR A 63 16.29 -12.35 -11.72
CA THR A 63 16.82 -13.43 -12.59
C THR A 63 16.92 -13.06 -14.07
N ASP A 64 16.09 -12.14 -14.56
CA ASP A 64 16.08 -11.71 -15.96
C ASP A 64 17.18 -10.66 -16.25
N HIS A 65 17.86 -10.17 -15.21
CA HIS A 65 18.80 -9.05 -15.28
C HIS A 65 20.21 -9.38 -14.77
N ILE A 66 20.56 -10.67 -14.67
CA ILE A 66 21.89 -11.11 -14.18
C ILE A 66 23.03 -10.54 -15.04
N ALA A 67 22.87 -10.49 -16.36
CA ALA A 67 23.87 -9.92 -17.25
C ALA A 67 24.08 -8.41 -16.99
N ASP A 68 23.00 -7.65 -16.78
CA ASP A 68 23.08 -6.22 -16.45
C ASP A 68 23.79 -6.01 -15.09
N MET A 69 23.54 -6.87 -14.11
CA MET A 69 24.23 -6.84 -12.80
C MET A 69 25.72 -7.13 -12.93
N ILE A 70 26.10 -8.20 -13.65
CA ILE A 70 27.51 -8.54 -13.90
C ILE A 70 28.23 -7.37 -14.57
N GLU A 71 27.60 -6.74 -15.56
CA GLU A 71 28.21 -5.62 -16.27
C GLU A 71 28.44 -4.41 -15.35
N MET A 72 27.45 -4.02 -14.54
CA MET A 72 27.63 -2.95 -13.55
C MET A 72 28.76 -3.27 -12.56
N ILE A 73 28.87 -4.52 -12.12
CA ILE A 73 29.95 -4.94 -11.20
C ILE A 73 31.32 -4.81 -11.87
N LYS A 74 31.47 -5.17 -13.15
CA LYS A 74 32.73 -4.93 -13.87
C LYS A 74 33.09 -3.45 -13.91
N THR A 75 32.14 -2.59 -14.26
CA THR A 75 32.35 -1.13 -14.26
C THR A 75 32.79 -0.63 -12.88
N LEU A 76 32.18 -1.13 -11.81
CA LEU A 76 32.59 -0.78 -10.44
C LEU A 76 34.02 -1.25 -10.10
N ILE A 77 34.42 -2.43 -10.56
CA ILE A 77 35.81 -2.91 -10.37
C ILE A 77 36.79 -2.06 -11.16
N GLU A 78 36.49 -1.78 -12.43
CA GLU A 78 37.33 -0.95 -13.31
C GLU A 78 37.49 0.47 -12.77
N GLY A 79 36.43 1.03 -12.19
CA GLY A 79 36.45 2.32 -11.49
C GLY A 79 37.12 2.30 -10.10
N GLY A 80 37.60 1.15 -9.64
CA GLY A 80 38.24 1.01 -8.32
C GLY A 80 37.27 1.07 -7.14
N HIS A 81 35.97 0.94 -7.39
CA HIS A 81 34.89 0.99 -6.38
C HIS A 81 34.45 -0.39 -5.88
N ALA A 82 34.93 -1.46 -6.51
CA ALA A 82 34.69 -2.84 -6.09
C ALA A 82 35.95 -3.69 -6.18
N TYR A 83 35.95 -4.83 -5.47
CA TYR A 83 37.05 -5.79 -5.52
C TYR A 83 36.55 -7.22 -5.35
N ALA A 84 37.23 -8.16 -6.01
CA ALA A 84 37.01 -9.59 -5.81
C ALA A 84 37.83 -10.11 -4.62
N ALA A 85 37.25 -10.96 -3.79
CA ALA A 85 37.92 -11.62 -2.68
C ALA A 85 37.24 -12.95 -2.33
N LYS A 86 38.00 -14.05 -2.31
CA LYS A 86 37.50 -15.40 -1.95
C LYS A 86 36.19 -15.77 -2.69
N GLY A 87 36.16 -15.55 -4.01
CA GLY A 87 34.99 -15.80 -4.87
C GLY A 87 33.83 -14.80 -4.74
N HIS A 88 33.89 -13.87 -3.80
CA HIS A 88 32.93 -12.78 -3.67
C HIS A 88 33.39 -11.58 -4.51
N VAL A 89 32.45 -10.70 -4.84
CA VAL A 89 32.75 -9.32 -5.21
C VAL A 89 32.07 -8.38 -4.22
N LEU A 90 32.83 -7.41 -3.75
CA LEU A 90 32.41 -6.46 -2.73
C LEU A 90 32.53 -5.04 -3.24
N PHE A 91 31.58 -4.19 -2.83
CA PHE A 91 31.71 -2.75 -2.97
C PHE A 91 32.60 -2.20 -1.86
N ALA A 92 33.58 -1.38 -2.23
CA ALA A 92 34.50 -0.74 -1.30
C ALA A 92 33.91 0.60 -0.82
N VAL A 93 33.20 0.61 0.30
CA VAL A 93 32.43 1.79 0.77
C VAL A 93 33.30 3.04 0.90
N LYS A 94 34.53 2.90 1.35
CA LYS A 94 35.49 4.01 1.51
C LYS A 94 35.90 4.69 0.21
N THR A 95 35.59 4.11 -0.95
CA THR A 95 35.88 4.69 -2.27
C THR A 95 34.74 5.58 -2.76
N PHE A 96 33.54 5.47 -2.19
CA PHE A 96 32.43 6.37 -2.45
C PHE A 96 32.64 7.69 -1.69
N LYS A 97 33.39 8.59 -2.33
CA LYS A 97 33.75 9.91 -1.81
C LYS A 97 33.61 10.94 -2.92
N ALA A 98 32.72 11.92 -2.76
CA ALA A 98 32.74 13.11 -3.59
C ALA A 98 32.18 14.33 -2.83
N GLY A 99 33.10 15.01 -2.12
CA GLY A 99 32.84 16.30 -1.48
C GLY A 99 31.65 16.33 -0.53
N ASP A 100 31.14 17.53 -0.25
CA ASP A 100 29.99 17.74 0.64
C ASP A 100 28.69 17.13 0.08
N ALA A 101 28.65 16.78 -1.21
CA ALA A 101 27.46 16.29 -1.92
C ALA A 101 27.25 14.77 -1.79
N LEU A 102 28.32 13.97 -1.85
CA LEU A 102 28.28 12.50 -1.94
C LEU A 102 29.19 11.87 -0.89
N GLN A 103 28.56 11.46 0.20
CA GLN A 103 29.20 10.69 1.26
C GLN A 103 28.28 9.54 1.63
N TYR A 104 28.86 8.36 1.78
CA TYR A 104 28.12 7.20 2.26
C TYR A 104 27.49 7.47 3.64
N GLY A 105 26.20 7.18 3.77
CA GLY A 105 25.39 7.40 4.96
C GLY A 105 24.60 8.73 4.93
N LYS A 106 24.81 9.57 3.92
CA LYS A 106 24.17 10.89 3.83
C LYS A 106 22.67 10.78 3.58
N LEU A 107 22.22 9.84 2.74
CA LEU A 107 20.79 9.64 2.48
C LEU A 107 20.06 9.19 3.76
N ALA A 108 20.67 8.26 4.49
CA ALA A 108 20.18 7.76 5.77
C ALA A 108 20.36 8.75 6.94
N ARG A 109 21.10 9.85 6.73
CA ARG A 109 21.55 10.79 7.78
C ARG A 109 22.23 10.08 8.96
N ARG A 110 23.09 9.11 8.65
CA ARG A 110 23.85 8.33 9.63
C ARG A 110 25.35 8.43 9.34
N SER A 111 26.15 8.67 10.36
CA SER A 111 27.61 8.64 10.19
C SER A 111 28.11 7.18 10.12
N LEU A 112 29.25 6.96 9.46
CA LEU A 112 29.91 5.66 9.44
C LEU A 112 30.28 5.17 10.85
N ASP A 113 30.65 6.10 11.73
CA ASP A 113 31.04 5.78 13.11
C ASP A 113 29.84 5.25 13.93
N ASP A 114 28.65 5.86 13.76
CA ASP A 114 27.42 5.38 14.39
C ASP A 114 27.05 3.96 13.88
N MET A 115 27.28 3.71 12.59
CA MET A 115 27.03 2.39 11.99
C MET A 115 27.99 1.33 12.53
N LEU A 116 29.28 1.66 12.65
CA LEU A 116 30.31 0.77 13.17
C LEU A 116 30.11 0.47 14.66
N ALA A 117 29.68 1.45 15.46
CA ALA A 117 29.38 1.26 16.88
C ALA A 117 28.20 0.29 17.12
N GLY A 118 27.24 0.24 16.20
CA GLY A 118 26.12 -0.72 16.21
C GLY A 118 26.48 -2.10 15.64
N ALA A 119 27.45 -2.16 14.73
CA ALA A 119 27.93 -3.39 14.11
C ALA A 119 28.91 -4.14 15.03
N ARG A 120 28.42 -4.69 16.15
CA ARG A 120 29.18 -5.62 17.00
C ARG A 120 29.33 -7.01 16.33
N VAL A 121 29.90 -7.06 15.13
CA VAL A 121 30.07 -8.31 14.36
C VAL A 121 31.50 -8.42 13.86
N GLU A 122 32.05 -9.61 13.97
CA GLU A 122 33.35 -9.99 13.41
C GLU A 122 33.35 -9.74 11.89
N VAL A 123 34.35 -9.01 11.39
CA VAL A 123 34.45 -8.70 9.96
C VAL A 123 34.65 -9.99 9.20
N ALA A 124 33.72 -10.31 8.30
CA ALA A 124 33.83 -11.52 7.49
C ALA A 124 35.19 -11.52 6.75
N PRO A 125 35.90 -12.66 6.69
CA PRO A 125 37.32 -12.71 6.32
C PRO A 125 37.59 -12.44 4.83
N TYR A 126 36.57 -12.09 4.06
CA TYR A 126 36.65 -11.66 2.66
C TYR A 126 36.42 -10.15 2.49
N LYS A 127 36.09 -9.42 3.57
CA LYS A 127 35.95 -7.97 3.56
C LYS A 127 37.26 -7.29 3.96
N ARG A 128 37.63 -6.22 3.25
CA ARG A 128 38.70 -5.29 3.63
C ARG A 128 38.24 -4.31 4.70
N ASP A 129 36.95 -3.96 4.68
CA ASP A 129 36.32 -3.08 5.65
C ASP A 129 34.98 -3.65 6.15
N PRO A 130 34.62 -3.49 7.46
CA PRO A 130 33.33 -3.96 7.98
C PRO A 130 32.11 -3.50 7.18
N MET A 131 32.16 -2.27 6.64
CA MET A 131 31.04 -1.65 5.92
C MET A 131 30.94 -2.08 4.46
N ASP A 132 31.98 -2.69 3.89
CA ASP A 132 31.94 -3.22 2.53
C ASP A 132 30.81 -4.24 2.40
N PHE A 133 30.02 -4.14 1.34
CA PHE A 133 28.86 -5.02 1.13
C PHE A 133 29.01 -5.84 -0.15
N VAL A 134 28.33 -6.98 -0.18
CA VAL A 134 28.41 -7.94 -1.27
C VAL A 134 27.65 -7.43 -2.49
N LEU A 135 28.33 -7.44 -3.64
CA LEU A 135 27.76 -7.27 -4.97
C LEU A 135 27.47 -8.63 -5.62
N TRP A 136 28.37 -9.60 -5.42
CA TRP A 136 28.26 -10.96 -5.94
C TRP A 136 28.77 -11.96 -4.89
N LYS A 137 28.02 -13.04 -4.64
CA LYS A 137 28.42 -14.11 -3.72
C LYS A 137 28.58 -15.46 -4.46
N PRO A 138 29.56 -16.29 -4.09
CA PRO A 138 29.72 -17.64 -4.62
C PRO A 138 28.47 -18.48 -4.45
N SER A 139 28.23 -19.38 -5.40
CA SER A 139 27.17 -20.38 -5.31
C SER A 139 27.73 -21.77 -5.44
N THR A 140 27.37 -22.62 -4.49
CA THR A 140 27.58 -24.07 -4.53
C THR A 140 26.56 -24.72 -5.46
N ASP A 141 26.73 -26.02 -5.75
CA ASP A 141 25.84 -26.74 -6.68
C ASP A 141 24.43 -27.01 -6.12
N ASP A 142 24.27 -26.92 -4.80
CA ASP A 142 22.99 -26.98 -4.10
C ASP A 142 22.28 -25.61 -4.00
N LEU A 143 22.84 -24.56 -4.61
CA LEU A 143 22.28 -23.21 -4.62
C LEU A 143 22.14 -22.69 -6.07
N PRO A 144 21.13 -21.85 -6.37
CA PRO A 144 21.02 -21.22 -7.68
C PRO A 144 22.24 -20.33 -7.95
N GLY A 145 22.81 -20.45 -9.15
CA GLY A 145 23.95 -19.64 -9.54
C GLY A 145 24.10 -19.52 -11.06
N TRP A 146 24.76 -18.44 -11.46
CA TRP A 146 25.06 -18.08 -12.83
C TRP A 146 26.57 -17.92 -13.00
N ASP A 147 27.06 -18.16 -14.22
CA ASP A 147 28.46 -17.95 -14.55
C ASP A 147 28.80 -16.46 -14.56
N SER A 148 29.97 -16.12 -14.04
CA SER A 148 30.49 -14.76 -14.01
C SER A 148 32.02 -14.76 -14.11
N PRO A 149 32.65 -13.62 -14.39
CA PRO A 149 34.12 -13.49 -14.37
C PRO A 149 34.76 -13.87 -13.03
N TRP A 150 33.98 -13.94 -11.95
CA TRP A 150 34.44 -14.26 -10.59
C TRP A 150 34.05 -15.67 -10.14
N GLY A 151 33.60 -16.50 -11.08
CA GLY A 151 33.09 -17.85 -10.84
C GLY A 151 31.57 -17.90 -10.70
N LYS A 152 31.04 -19.11 -10.55
CA LYS A 152 29.61 -19.37 -10.40
C LYS A 152 29.10 -18.72 -9.10
N GLY A 153 28.06 -17.90 -9.21
CA GLY A 153 27.55 -17.15 -8.07
C GLY A 153 26.17 -16.56 -8.29
N ARG A 154 25.77 -15.69 -7.37
CA ARG A 154 24.45 -15.02 -7.38
C ARG A 154 24.60 -13.58 -6.87
N PRO A 155 23.71 -12.67 -7.27
CA PRO A 155 23.80 -11.26 -6.89
C PRO A 155 23.62 -11.06 -5.38
N GLY A 156 24.19 -9.96 -4.88
CA GLY A 156 23.80 -9.39 -3.60
C GLY A 156 22.50 -8.59 -3.75
N TRP A 157 21.69 -8.51 -2.69
CA TRP A 157 20.36 -7.91 -2.74
C TRP A 157 20.35 -6.48 -3.32
N HIS A 158 21.37 -5.67 -3.05
CA HIS A 158 21.42 -4.26 -3.45
C HIS A 158 21.70 -4.04 -4.96
N ILE A 159 22.55 -4.88 -5.58
CA ILE A 159 22.98 -4.67 -6.97
C ILE A 159 21.84 -4.88 -7.98
N GLU A 160 20.84 -5.66 -7.58
CA GLU A 160 19.64 -5.92 -8.36
C GLU A 160 18.93 -4.61 -8.72
N CYS A 161 18.59 -3.80 -7.71
CA CYS A 161 17.83 -2.58 -7.88
C CYS A 161 18.60 -1.52 -8.67
N SER A 162 19.90 -1.35 -8.42
CA SER A 162 20.78 -0.43 -9.18
C SER A 162 20.83 -0.79 -10.67
N ALA A 163 21.07 -2.06 -10.99
CA ALA A 163 21.17 -2.50 -12.39
C ALA A 163 19.83 -2.41 -13.13
N MET A 164 18.74 -2.89 -12.50
CA MET A 164 17.41 -2.87 -13.11
C MET A 164 16.87 -1.45 -13.29
N SER A 165 17.04 -0.57 -12.30
CA SER A 165 16.59 0.82 -12.41
C SER A 165 17.36 1.55 -13.52
N LYS A 166 18.70 1.41 -13.59
CA LYS A 166 19.51 1.95 -14.70
C LYS A 166 18.99 1.47 -16.05
N LYS A 167 18.75 0.16 -16.19
CA LYS A 167 18.29 -0.44 -17.44
C LYS A 167 16.98 0.13 -17.95
N HIS A 168 16.04 0.41 -17.04
CA HIS A 168 14.66 0.74 -17.41
C HIS A 168 14.35 2.24 -17.35
N LEU A 169 15.05 3.01 -16.53
CA LEU A 169 14.80 4.42 -16.25
C LEU A 169 15.98 5.34 -16.61
N GLY A 170 17.16 4.78 -16.90
CA GLY A 170 18.39 5.53 -17.16
C GLY A 170 19.25 5.72 -15.92
N GLU A 171 20.41 6.35 -16.10
CA GLU A 171 21.44 6.50 -15.05
C GLU A 171 21.01 7.40 -13.89
N VAL A 172 20.12 8.35 -14.17
CA VAL A 172 19.47 9.23 -13.19
C VAL A 172 17.99 9.34 -13.55
N PHE A 173 17.10 9.20 -12.57
CA PHE A 173 15.65 9.30 -12.78
C PHE A 173 14.97 10.16 -11.70
N ASP A 174 13.65 10.34 -11.81
CA ASP A 174 12.93 11.35 -11.01
C ASP A 174 12.73 10.95 -9.55
N ILE A 175 12.07 9.81 -9.29
CA ILE A 175 11.61 9.43 -7.95
C ILE A 175 12.00 7.98 -7.66
N HIS A 176 12.67 7.75 -6.53
CA HIS A 176 12.92 6.43 -5.97
C HIS A 176 12.20 6.27 -4.62
N GLY A 177 11.44 5.19 -4.44
CA GLY A 177 10.56 4.99 -3.28
C GLY A 177 10.75 3.66 -2.57
N GLY A 178 10.42 3.61 -1.27
CA GLY A 178 10.47 2.37 -0.49
C GLY A 178 10.02 2.56 0.97
N GLY A 179 10.03 1.48 1.76
CA GLY A 179 9.85 1.59 3.21
C GLY A 179 11.01 2.33 3.87
N ILE A 180 10.78 3.00 5.00
CA ILE A 180 11.85 3.71 5.73
C ILE A 180 12.99 2.80 6.19
N ASP A 181 12.73 1.50 6.37
CA ASP A 181 13.75 0.48 6.62
C ASP A 181 14.67 0.25 5.42
N LEU A 182 14.23 0.55 4.20
CA LEU A 182 15.07 0.47 3.02
C LEU A 182 16.01 1.68 2.89
N SER A 183 15.76 2.79 3.59
CA SER A 183 16.67 3.95 3.59
C SER A 183 18.10 3.55 3.94
N PHE A 184 18.27 2.61 4.88
CA PHE A 184 19.56 2.03 5.22
C PHE A 184 19.45 0.56 5.62
N PRO A 185 20.30 -0.34 5.08
CA PRO A 185 21.40 -0.03 4.16
C PRO A 185 20.99 -0.01 2.68
N HIS A 186 19.75 -0.39 2.32
CA HIS A 186 19.42 -0.76 0.95
C HIS A 186 19.59 0.40 -0.06
N HIS A 187 18.86 1.49 0.11
CA HIS A 187 18.89 2.64 -0.79
C HIS A 187 20.23 3.40 -0.73
N GLU A 188 20.89 3.44 0.43
CA GLU A 188 22.23 3.99 0.56
C GLU A 188 23.25 3.21 -0.30
N ASN A 189 23.12 1.87 -0.33
CA ASN A 189 23.95 1.01 -1.17
C ASN A 189 23.63 1.17 -2.65
N GLU A 190 22.35 1.31 -3.01
CA GLU A 190 21.94 1.55 -4.39
C GLU A 190 22.46 2.89 -4.93
N LEU A 191 22.38 3.94 -4.11
CA LEU A 191 22.93 5.25 -4.43
C LEU A 191 24.44 5.14 -4.67
N ALA A 192 25.17 4.50 -3.76
CA ALA A 192 26.63 4.35 -3.87
C ALA A 192 27.02 3.56 -5.13
N GLN A 193 26.36 2.43 -5.40
CA GLN A 193 26.61 1.63 -6.60
C GLN A 193 26.30 2.40 -7.88
N SER A 194 25.14 3.05 -7.96
CA SER A 194 24.68 3.74 -9.16
C SER A 194 25.56 4.95 -9.47
N CYS A 195 25.85 5.78 -8.47
CA CYS A 195 26.71 6.95 -8.66
C CYS A 195 28.14 6.56 -9.06
N CYS A 196 28.73 5.56 -8.40
CA CYS A 196 30.08 5.08 -8.75
C CYS A 196 30.13 4.41 -10.14
N ALA A 197 29.11 3.64 -10.52
CA ALA A 197 29.09 2.96 -11.80
C ALA A 197 28.83 3.92 -12.98
N ASN A 198 28.09 5.01 -12.75
CA ASN A 198 27.67 5.93 -13.80
C ASN A 198 28.43 7.26 -13.81
N ASN A 199 29.30 7.48 -12.83
CA ASN A 199 29.97 8.77 -12.60
C ASN A 199 28.95 9.93 -12.48
N THR A 200 27.90 9.73 -11.70
CA THR A 200 26.84 10.73 -11.44
C THR A 200 26.82 11.14 -9.97
N GLU A 201 26.25 12.31 -9.68
CA GLU A 201 26.10 12.80 -8.31
C GLU A 201 24.80 12.35 -7.62
N GLN A 202 23.95 11.62 -8.34
CA GLN A 202 22.66 11.18 -7.86
C GLN A 202 22.17 10.01 -8.71
N MET A 203 21.40 9.13 -8.09
CA MET A 203 20.62 8.07 -8.75
C MET A 203 19.18 8.54 -9.01
N ALA A 204 18.59 9.29 -8.07
CA ALA A 204 17.25 9.82 -8.15
C ALA A 204 17.19 11.26 -7.63
N GLN A 205 16.35 12.10 -8.24
CA GLN A 205 16.14 13.49 -7.79
C GLN A 205 15.42 13.54 -6.44
N VAL A 206 14.47 12.63 -6.22
CA VAL A 206 13.64 12.58 -5.02
C VAL A 206 13.63 11.16 -4.44
N TRP A 207 13.87 11.08 -3.14
CA TRP A 207 13.73 9.84 -2.36
C TRP A 207 12.47 9.92 -1.50
N MET A 208 11.59 8.94 -1.62
CA MET A 208 10.32 8.89 -0.87
C MET A 208 10.26 7.65 0.00
N HIS A 209 10.22 7.84 1.32
CA HIS A 209 10.14 6.73 2.28
C HIS A 209 8.84 6.74 3.08
N ASN A 210 8.11 5.62 3.09
CA ASN A 210 6.93 5.47 3.95
C ASN A 210 7.30 4.99 5.36
N GLY A 211 6.53 5.43 6.35
CA GLY A 211 6.67 5.03 7.74
C GLY A 211 6.37 3.55 7.98
N PHE A 212 6.76 3.07 9.16
CA PHE A 212 6.51 1.69 9.59
C PHE A 212 5.02 1.40 9.82
N LEU A 213 4.64 0.14 9.61
CA LEU A 213 3.36 -0.39 10.07
C LEU A 213 3.56 -1.06 11.44
N GLN A 214 2.75 -0.65 12.41
CA GLN A 214 2.63 -1.25 13.73
C GLN A 214 1.30 -2.00 13.83
N ILE A 215 1.18 -2.97 14.73
CA ILE A 215 -0.10 -3.62 15.06
C ILE A 215 -0.38 -3.40 16.53
N ASN A 216 -1.51 -2.77 16.84
CA ASN A 216 -1.93 -2.45 18.22
C ASN A 216 -0.82 -1.75 19.02
N GLY A 217 -0.10 -0.82 18.40
CA GLY A 217 1.02 -0.06 18.99
C GLY A 217 2.36 -0.80 19.04
N GLU A 218 2.42 -2.08 18.64
CA GLU A 218 3.66 -2.87 18.62
C GLU A 218 4.23 -2.96 17.20
N LYS A 219 5.55 -3.15 17.10
CA LYS A 219 6.18 -3.39 15.80
C LYS A 219 5.71 -4.74 15.25
N MET A 220 5.31 -4.77 13.97
CA MET A 220 4.97 -6.04 13.32
C MET A 220 6.21 -6.93 13.16
N SER A 221 6.16 -8.16 13.67
CA SER A 221 7.23 -9.14 13.53
C SER A 221 6.69 -10.57 13.43
N LYS A 222 7.35 -11.42 12.62
CA LYS A 222 6.97 -12.84 12.51
C LYS A 222 7.21 -13.61 13.82
N SER A 223 8.22 -13.20 14.59
CA SER A 223 8.62 -13.82 15.86
C SER A 223 7.61 -13.60 16.98
N GLU A 224 6.94 -12.44 17.01
CA GLU A 224 5.91 -12.12 18.01
C GLU A 224 4.53 -12.64 17.59
N GLY A 225 4.41 -13.27 16.42
CA GLY A 225 3.14 -13.80 15.91
C GLY A 225 2.11 -12.72 15.53
N ASN A 226 2.47 -11.43 15.63
CA ASN A 226 1.62 -10.28 15.35
C ASN A 226 1.72 -9.82 13.88
N PHE A 227 1.99 -10.74 12.95
CA PHE A 227 2.11 -10.47 11.51
C PHE A 227 0.90 -11.02 10.73
N TYR A 228 0.33 -10.19 9.87
CA TYR A 228 -0.79 -10.55 8.99
C TYR A 228 -0.47 -10.17 7.55
N THR A 229 -0.75 -11.07 6.62
CA THR A 229 -0.66 -10.79 5.18
C THR A 229 -1.93 -10.12 4.67
N VAL A 230 -1.86 -9.49 3.49
CA VAL A 230 -3.04 -8.90 2.84
C VAL A 230 -4.05 -10.00 2.48
N ASP A 231 -3.60 -11.11 1.88
CA ASP A 231 -4.41 -12.32 1.67
C ASP A 231 -5.16 -12.77 2.94
N GLU A 232 -4.46 -12.86 4.09
CA GLU A 232 -5.10 -13.22 5.36
C GLU A 232 -6.19 -12.23 5.80
N LEU A 233 -5.98 -10.92 5.59
CA LEU A 233 -6.97 -9.89 5.91
C LEU A 233 -8.20 -9.97 4.98
N LEU A 234 -7.98 -10.25 3.70
CA LEU A 234 -9.03 -10.31 2.69
C LEU A 234 -9.87 -11.60 2.78
N HIS A 235 -9.24 -12.73 3.09
CA HIS A 235 -9.83 -14.05 2.88
C HIS A 235 -9.98 -14.90 4.14
N THR A 236 -9.42 -14.47 5.28
CA THR A 236 -9.51 -15.22 6.54
C THR A 236 -10.08 -14.40 7.67
N LYS A 237 -10.37 -15.05 8.80
CA LYS A 237 -10.85 -14.41 10.04
C LYS A 237 -9.73 -14.18 11.05
N LYS A 238 -8.46 -14.30 10.63
CA LYS A 238 -7.29 -14.28 11.52
C LYS A 238 -7.15 -12.95 12.26
N PHE A 239 -7.55 -11.85 11.63
CA PHE A 239 -7.54 -10.51 12.23
C PHE A 239 -8.96 -10.02 12.54
N GLY A 240 -9.28 -9.85 13.82
CA GLY A 240 -10.58 -9.31 14.25
C GLY A 240 -11.79 -10.24 14.03
N GLY A 241 -11.59 -11.53 13.76
CA GLY A 241 -12.66 -12.52 13.65
C GLY A 241 -13.52 -12.43 12.37
N ARG A 242 -13.14 -11.58 11.41
CA ARG A 242 -13.83 -11.37 10.13
C ARG A 242 -12.84 -11.08 9.01
N THR A 243 -13.32 -11.15 7.78
CA THR A 243 -12.61 -10.64 6.61
C THR A 243 -12.77 -9.12 6.51
N TRP A 244 -11.78 -8.46 5.92
CA TRP A 244 -11.74 -7.02 5.70
C TRP A 244 -11.72 -6.71 4.20
N PRO A 245 -12.71 -5.96 3.69
CA PRO A 245 -12.71 -5.55 2.29
C PRO A 245 -11.49 -4.69 1.93
N GLY A 246 -10.95 -4.87 0.71
CA GLY A 246 -9.75 -4.15 0.27
C GLY A 246 -9.90 -2.63 0.25
N ASP A 247 -11.10 -2.11 -0.04
CA ASP A 247 -11.40 -0.67 0.01
C ASP A 247 -11.38 -0.12 1.45
N VAL A 248 -11.77 -0.91 2.44
CA VAL A 248 -11.65 -0.58 3.88
C VAL A 248 -10.19 -0.54 4.30
N LEU A 249 -9.41 -1.57 3.93
CA LEU A 249 -7.96 -1.63 4.20
C LEU A 249 -7.26 -0.41 3.59
N ARG A 250 -7.60 -0.05 2.36
CA ARG A 250 -7.05 1.12 1.68
C ARG A 250 -7.39 2.43 2.39
N VAL A 251 -8.66 2.64 2.78
CA VAL A 251 -9.06 3.85 3.51
C VAL A 251 -8.31 3.97 4.83
N ALA A 252 -8.16 2.86 5.57
CA ALA A 252 -7.43 2.86 6.83
C ALA A 252 -5.96 3.32 6.66
N MET A 253 -5.30 2.90 5.58
CA MET A 253 -3.94 3.35 5.26
C MET A 253 -3.89 4.84 4.85
N LEU A 254 -4.90 5.31 4.12
CA LEU A 254 -5.00 6.70 3.62
C LEU A 254 -5.40 7.72 4.70
N MET A 255 -5.88 7.27 5.87
CA MET A 255 -6.26 8.16 6.98
C MET A 255 -5.06 8.83 7.65
N LYS A 256 -3.83 8.38 7.38
CA LYS A 256 -2.60 8.92 7.97
C LYS A 256 -1.61 9.35 6.90
N SER A 257 -0.72 10.28 7.24
CA SER A 257 0.39 10.65 6.36
C SER A 257 1.29 9.45 6.10
N TYR A 258 1.71 9.26 4.84
CA TYR A 258 2.57 8.15 4.45
C TYR A 258 3.92 8.15 5.17
N ARG A 259 4.38 9.32 5.66
CA ARG A 259 5.67 9.50 6.34
C ARG A 259 5.65 9.09 7.81
N GLU A 260 4.46 8.95 8.40
CA GLU A 260 4.32 8.62 9.81
C GLU A 260 4.09 7.12 10.03
N PRO A 261 4.49 6.57 11.19
CA PRO A 261 4.12 5.21 11.54
C PRO A 261 2.60 5.03 11.55
N ILE A 262 2.10 4.03 10.85
CA ILE A 262 0.68 3.67 10.89
C ILE A 262 0.53 2.57 11.93
N ASP A 263 -0.24 2.83 12.96
CA ASP A 263 -0.69 1.77 13.86
C ASP A 263 -1.95 1.14 13.27
N PHE A 264 -1.92 -0.16 13.01
CA PHE A 264 -2.95 -0.94 12.35
C PHE A 264 -3.70 -1.75 13.39
N SER A 265 -4.98 -1.45 13.55
CA SER A 265 -5.83 -2.06 14.58
C SER A 265 -7.21 -2.37 14.01
N GLN A 266 -7.90 -3.32 14.65
CA GLN A 266 -9.30 -3.60 14.33
C GLN A 266 -10.17 -2.33 14.42
N SER A 267 -9.99 -1.53 15.49
CA SER A 267 -10.76 -0.30 15.69
C SER A 267 -10.60 0.70 14.54
N LYS A 268 -9.41 0.80 13.94
CA LYS A 268 -9.16 1.66 12.78
C LYS A 268 -9.79 1.12 11.51
N LEU A 269 -9.81 -0.20 11.32
CA LEU A 269 -10.52 -0.79 10.19
C LEU A 269 -12.03 -0.59 10.30
N GLU A 270 -12.60 -0.71 11.51
CA GLU A 270 -14.01 -0.41 11.76
C GLU A 270 -14.34 1.07 11.55
N GLU A 271 -13.43 1.97 11.93
CA GLU A 271 -13.56 3.40 11.64
C GLU A 271 -13.55 3.68 10.13
N ALA A 272 -12.56 3.12 9.42
CA ALA A 272 -12.45 3.23 7.97
C ALA A 272 -13.69 2.70 7.25
N GLU A 273 -14.24 1.56 7.69
CA GLU A 273 -15.48 0.98 7.16
C GLU A 273 -16.67 1.94 7.36
N LYS A 274 -16.82 2.53 8.55
CA LYS A 274 -17.88 3.50 8.84
C LYS A 274 -17.75 4.78 7.99
N ILE A 275 -16.53 5.27 7.81
CA ILE A 275 -16.25 6.44 6.96
C ILE A 275 -16.63 6.13 5.51
N LEU A 276 -16.17 4.99 4.99
CA LEU A 276 -16.44 4.58 3.63
C LEU A 276 -17.94 4.36 3.38
N ALA A 277 -18.63 3.69 4.29
CA ALA A 277 -20.08 3.49 4.21
C ALA A 277 -20.83 4.83 4.18
N ARG A 278 -20.40 5.81 4.98
CA ARG A 278 -20.97 7.17 4.97
C ARG A 278 -20.75 7.88 3.63
N TRP A 279 -19.56 7.76 3.05
CA TRP A 279 -19.28 8.34 1.73
C TRP A 279 -20.13 7.70 0.63
N LYS A 280 -20.24 6.37 0.61
CA LYS A 280 -21.09 5.64 -0.35
C LYS A 280 -22.56 6.07 -0.24
N LYS A 281 -23.11 6.10 0.98
CA LYS A 281 -24.48 6.57 1.24
C LYS A 281 -24.69 8.03 0.85
N SER A 282 -23.74 8.91 1.17
CA SER A 282 -23.82 10.34 0.80
C SER A 282 -23.91 10.53 -0.72
N MET A 283 -23.10 9.80 -1.48
CA MET A 283 -23.16 9.84 -2.95
C MET A 283 -24.53 9.42 -3.49
N ALA A 284 -25.10 8.33 -2.98
CA ALA A 284 -26.43 7.86 -3.36
C ALA A 284 -27.53 8.86 -3.00
N ASN A 285 -27.55 9.35 -1.75
CA ASN A 285 -28.55 10.30 -1.24
C ASN A 285 -28.54 11.63 -2.00
N LEU A 286 -27.39 12.03 -2.53
CA LEU A 286 -27.22 13.24 -3.33
C LEU A 286 -27.54 13.06 -4.81
N GLY A 287 -28.00 11.87 -5.22
CA GLY A 287 -28.55 11.59 -6.54
C GLY A 287 -27.61 10.88 -7.52
N LEU A 288 -26.49 10.30 -7.07
CA LEU A 288 -25.73 9.39 -7.94
C LEU A 288 -26.35 7.99 -7.92
N SER A 289 -26.73 7.50 -9.10
CA SER A 289 -27.00 6.08 -9.34
C SER A 289 -25.93 5.48 -10.24
N PHE A 290 -25.49 4.26 -9.95
CA PHE A 290 -24.47 3.51 -10.69
C PHE A 290 -25.10 2.47 -11.65
N ALA A 291 -26.29 2.78 -12.16
CA ALA A 291 -26.88 2.11 -13.32
C ALA A 291 -25.99 2.28 -14.57
N GLU A 292 -25.96 1.26 -15.43
CA GLU A 292 -25.02 1.18 -16.57
C GLU A 292 -25.11 2.39 -17.52
N GLU A 293 -26.29 2.98 -17.68
CA GLU A 293 -26.53 4.21 -18.47
C GLU A 293 -25.68 5.40 -18.02
N ASN A 294 -25.32 5.49 -16.74
CA ASN A 294 -24.51 6.57 -16.18
C ASN A 294 -22.99 6.34 -16.32
N ARG A 295 -22.55 5.15 -16.75
CA ARG A 295 -21.13 4.77 -16.77
C ARG A 295 -20.29 5.74 -17.57
N VAL A 296 -20.77 6.16 -18.74
CA VAL A 296 -20.03 7.04 -19.64
C VAL A 296 -19.88 8.43 -19.02
N GLU A 297 -20.94 9.02 -18.46
CA GLU A 297 -20.85 10.31 -17.76
C GLU A 297 -19.88 10.25 -16.58
N TYR A 298 -19.96 9.19 -15.76
CA TYR A 298 -19.18 9.09 -14.52
C TYR A 298 -17.69 8.83 -14.76
N ARG A 299 -17.30 8.42 -15.98
CA ARG A 299 -15.89 8.37 -16.37
C ARG A 299 -15.23 9.74 -16.31
N GLU A 300 -15.98 10.79 -16.68
CA GLU A 300 -15.54 12.18 -16.74
C GLU A 300 -15.53 12.88 -15.36
N PHE A 301 -16.04 12.23 -14.31
CA PHE A 301 -16.01 12.80 -12.97
C PHE A 301 -14.57 12.83 -12.44
N GLY A 302 -13.98 14.02 -12.47
CA GLY A 302 -12.65 14.30 -11.93
C GLY A 302 -12.64 14.62 -10.43
N PRO A 303 -11.46 14.55 -9.79
CA PRO A 303 -11.27 14.89 -8.39
C PRO A 303 -11.60 16.36 -8.10
N CYS A 304 -11.74 16.70 -6.82
CA CYS A 304 -11.81 18.09 -6.41
C CYS A 304 -10.44 18.76 -6.50
N SER A 305 -10.35 19.95 -7.10
CA SER A 305 -9.09 20.69 -7.25
C SER A 305 -8.40 21.00 -5.90
N LYS A 306 -9.16 21.27 -4.83
CA LYS A 306 -8.60 21.46 -3.48
C LYS A 306 -7.98 20.18 -2.92
N MET A 307 -8.58 19.03 -3.21
CA MET A 307 -8.05 17.73 -2.82
C MET A 307 -6.78 17.40 -3.63
N VAL A 308 -6.75 17.74 -4.93
CA VAL A 308 -5.54 17.64 -5.75
C VAL A 308 -4.44 18.55 -5.20
N ALA A 309 -4.75 19.79 -4.84
CA ALA A 309 -3.77 20.69 -4.22
C ALA A 309 -3.21 20.15 -2.90
N ALA A 310 -4.03 19.47 -2.09
CA ALA A 310 -3.55 18.78 -0.90
C ALA A 310 -2.62 17.61 -1.24
N LEU A 311 -2.96 16.79 -2.25
CA LEU A 311 -2.08 15.72 -2.73
C LEU A 311 -0.75 16.27 -3.27
N SER A 312 -0.76 17.39 -3.98
CA SER A 312 0.43 18.04 -4.53
C SER A 312 1.35 18.64 -3.46
N ASN A 313 0.87 18.80 -2.22
CA ASN A 313 1.67 19.23 -1.08
C ASN A 313 2.09 18.02 -0.24
N ASP A 314 3.12 17.30 -0.68
CA ASP A 314 3.69 16.13 0.00
C ASP A 314 2.64 15.06 0.39
N MET A 315 1.67 14.80 -0.49
CA MET A 315 0.57 13.87 -0.24
C MET A 315 -0.12 14.15 1.11
N ASN A 316 -0.46 15.42 1.39
CA ASN A 316 -1.10 15.82 2.63
C ASN A 316 -2.49 15.16 2.82
N MET A 317 -2.47 13.96 3.41
CA MET A 317 -3.65 13.15 3.58
C MET A 317 -4.65 13.75 4.58
N ALA A 318 -4.20 14.55 5.54
CA ALA A 318 -5.12 15.28 6.42
C ALA A 318 -5.98 16.28 5.62
N GLY A 319 -5.35 17.02 4.69
CA GLY A 319 -6.05 17.92 3.77
C GLY A 319 -6.98 17.18 2.81
N VAL A 320 -6.55 16.03 2.28
CA VAL A 320 -7.38 15.17 1.43
C VAL A 320 -8.61 14.68 2.18
N MET A 321 -8.45 14.13 3.38
CA MET A 321 -9.54 13.62 4.20
C MET A 321 -10.53 14.73 4.58
N ALA A 322 -10.04 15.93 4.89
CA ALA A 322 -10.88 17.10 5.15
C ALA A 322 -11.78 17.43 3.95
N GLU A 323 -11.23 17.43 2.74
CA GLU A 323 -12.01 17.68 1.52
C GLU A 323 -13.00 16.55 1.20
N LEU A 324 -12.65 15.29 1.41
CA LEU A 324 -13.58 14.16 1.26
C LEU A 324 -14.75 14.28 2.24
N HIS A 325 -14.47 14.58 3.51
CA HIS A 325 -15.51 14.83 4.51
C HIS A 325 -16.40 16.02 4.16
N ARG A 326 -15.81 17.12 3.67
CA ARG A 326 -16.55 18.32 3.25
C ARG A 326 -17.54 18.00 2.12
N HIS A 327 -17.12 17.29 1.08
CA HIS A 327 -18.04 16.89 0.01
C HIS A 327 -19.10 15.91 0.50
N SER A 328 -18.75 14.97 1.39
CA SER A 328 -19.72 14.02 1.94
C SER A 328 -20.83 14.65 2.79
N LYS A 329 -20.59 15.84 3.35
CA LYS A 329 -21.56 16.61 4.13
C LYS A 329 -22.27 17.68 3.29
N GLY A 330 -21.94 17.82 2.01
CA GLY A 330 -22.59 18.77 1.11
C GLY A 330 -24.03 18.38 0.81
N ALA A 331 -24.83 19.33 0.32
CA ALA A 331 -26.27 19.15 0.07
C ALA A 331 -26.64 19.21 -1.42
N ARG A 332 -25.65 19.13 -2.32
CA ARG A 332 -25.86 19.27 -3.77
C ARG A 332 -25.18 18.14 -4.53
N LEU A 333 -25.78 17.71 -5.65
CA LEU A 333 -25.25 16.68 -6.56
C LEU A 333 -23.79 16.90 -6.95
N HIS A 334 -23.37 18.16 -7.16
CA HIS A 334 -21.96 18.46 -7.48
C HIS A 334 -20.97 17.94 -6.43
N ASN A 335 -21.36 17.86 -5.15
CA ASN A 335 -20.50 17.33 -4.10
C ASN A 335 -20.32 15.81 -4.26
N ALA A 336 -21.39 15.09 -4.59
CA ALA A 336 -21.31 13.66 -4.85
C ALA A 336 -20.42 13.34 -6.06
N ARG A 337 -20.56 14.11 -7.15
CA ARG A 337 -19.69 13.97 -8.33
C ARG A 337 -18.20 14.15 -7.97
N ARG A 338 -17.87 15.18 -7.18
CA ARG A 338 -16.50 15.45 -6.70
C ARG A 338 -16.01 14.42 -5.70
N LEU A 339 -16.86 13.93 -4.82
CA LEU A 339 -16.53 12.86 -3.88
C LEU A 339 -16.19 11.57 -4.64
N PHE A 340 -17.05 11.16 -5.58
CA PHE A 340 -16.79 9.99 -6.42
C PHE A 340 -15.49 10.12 -7.21
N GLY A 341 -15.29 11.24 -7.92
CA GLY A 341 -14.07 11.48 -8.69
C GLY A 341 -12.81 11.47 -7.82
N SER A 342 -12.89 11.98 -6.59
CA SER A 342 -11.76 11.98 -5.65
C SER A 342 -11.47 10.59 -5.08
N LEU A 343 -12.49 9.82 -4.71
CA LEU A 343 -12.34 8.44 -4.24
C LEU A 343 -11.85 7.50 -5.36
N LYS A 344 -12.27 7.76 -6.60
CA LYS A 344 -11.79 7.08 -7.81
C LYS A 344 -10.31 7.37 -8.05
N LEU A 345 -9.88 8.64 -8.00
CA LEU A 345 -8.46 9.00 -8.10
C LEU A 345 -7.62 8.29 -7.02
N LEU A 346 -8.15 8.24 -5.80
CA LEU A 346 -7.48 7.56 -4.69
C LEU A 346 -7.51 6.04 -4.82
N GLY A 347 -8.19 5.42 -5.78
CA GLY A 347 -8.30 3.96 -5.90
C GLY A 347 -9.19 3.30 -4.83
N VAL A 348 -10.01 4.07 -4.11
CA VAL A 348 -10.91 3.56 -3.06
C VAL A 348 -12.20 2.98 -3.65
N VAL A 349 -12.69 3.56 -4.74
CA VAL A 349 -13.90 3.08 -5.43
C VAL A 349 -13.71 3.05 -6.93
N THR A 350 -14.44 2.15 -7.58
CA THR A 350 -14.64 2.15 -9.03
C THR A 350 -16.13 2.26 -9.32
N PHE A 351 -16.50 2.50 -10.58
CA PHE A 351 -17.90 2.42 -10.97
C PHE A 351 -18.48 1.03 -10.64
N ASP A 352 -17.74 -0.03 -10.94
CA ASP A 352 -18.17 -1.40 -10.70
C ASP A 352 -18.28 -1.74 -9.21
N SER A 353 -17.39 -1.25 -8.36
CA SER A 353 -17.50 -1.48 -6.92
C SER A 353 -18.70 -0.76 -6.32
N MET A 354 -19.02 0.45 -6.82
CA MET A 354 -20.21 1.19 -6.41
C MET A 354 -21.51 0.56 -6.94
N GLN A 355 -21.53 0.07 -8.17
CA GLN A 355 -22.67 -0.66 -8.74
C GLN A 355 -22.93 -1.96 -7.96
N LYS A 356 -21.89 -2.73 -7.63
CA LYS A 356 -22.01 -3.93 -6.77
C LYS A 356 -22.60 -3.57 -5.40
N TRP A 357 -22.14 -2.48 -4.79
CA TRP A 357 -22.65 -2.00 -3.50
C TRP A 357 -24.12 -1.54 -3.57
N GLU A 358 -24.50 -0.79 -4.61
CA GLU A 358 -25.88 -0.32 -4.81
C GLU A 358 -26.83 -1.51 -5.01
N ASN A 359 -26.46 -2.47 -5.86
CA ASN A 359 -27.22 -3.71 -6.09
C ASN A 359 -27.37 -4.55 -4.81
N ALA A 360 -26.31 -4.65 -3.99
CA ALA A 360 -26.38 -5.36 -2.72
C ALA A 360 -27.31 -4.64 -1.72
N THR A 361 -27.30 -3.31 -1.72
CA THR A 361 -28.14 -2.49 -0.86
C THR A 361 -29.61 -2.58 -1.27
N GLN A 362 -29.92 -2.52 -2.57
CA GLN A 362 -31.27 -2.74 -3.10
C GLN A 362 -31.78 -4.13 -2.76
N LYS A 363 -30.98 -5.19 -2.99
CA LYS A 363 -31.36 -6.56 -2.62
C LYS A 363 -31.64 -6.74 -1.13
N LEU A 364 -30.92 -6.02 -0.26
CA LEU A 364 -31.20 -6.04 1.18
C LEU A 364 -32.51 -5.31 1.49
N GLN A 365 -32.81 -4.21 0.80
CA GLN A 365 -34.09 -3.51 0.92
C GLN A 365 -35.26 -4.39 0.42
N ASP A 366 -35.08 -5.10 -0.70
CA ASP A 366 -36.08 -6.00 -1.28
C ASP A 366 -36.29 -7.27 -0.44
N LYS A 367 -35.22 -7.83 0.13
CA LYS A 367 -35.27 -8.97 1.07
C LYS A 367 -35.75 -8.59 2.47
N THR A 368 -35.95 -7.30 2.71
CA THR A 368 -36.62 -6.79 3.90
C THR A 368 -38.04 -6.40 3.49
N PRO A 369 -39.00 -7.34 3.38
CA PRO A 369 -40.39 -6.98 3.19
C PRO A 369 -40.83 -6.17 4.42
N GLY A 370 -40.79 -4.84 4.32
CA GLY A 370 -41.01 -3.99 5.50
C GLY A 370 -40.59 -2.53 5.41
N SER A 371 -39.72 -2.08 4.49
CA SER A 371 -39.30 -0.66 4.49
C SER A 371 -40.47 0.32 4.24
N ALA A 372 -41.38 0.02 3.32
CA ALA A 372 -42.59 0.82 3.12
C ALA A 372 -43.49 0.89 4.38
N PRO A 373 -43.77 -0.24 5.08
CA PRO A 373 -44.41 -0.21 6.40
C PRO A 373 -43.66 0.58 7.48
N ILE A 374 -42.31 0.54 7.50
CA ILE A 374 -41.48 1.25 8.50
C ILE A 374 -41.48 2.75 8.24
N GLU A 375 -41.30 3.18 7.00
CA GLU A 375 -41.38 4.59 6.61
C GLU A 375 -42.79 5.15 6.86
N ALA A 376 -43.84 4.37 6.57
CA ALA A 376 -45.22 4.75 6.90
C ALA A 376 -45.46 4.86 8.43
N ALA A 377 -44.85 3.97 9.22
CA ALA A 377 -44.91 4.04 10.67
C ALA A 377 -44.12 5.25 11.21
N ILE A 378 -42.96 5.57 10.62
CA ILE A 378 -42.17 6.76 10.98
C ILE A 378 -42.93 8.05 10.62
N ALA A 379 -43.53 8.13 9.44
CA ALA A 379 -44.37 9.26 9.04
C ALA A 379 -45.56 9.43 9.99
N SER A 380 -46.24 8.34 10.35
CA SER A 380 -47.35 8.36 11.33
C SER A 380 -46.87 8.80 12.72
N ARG A 381 -45.68 8.36 13.14
CA ARG A 381 -45.05 8.79 14.40
C ARG A 381 -44.70 10.28 14.37
N LEU A 382 -44.15 10.79 13.28
CA LEU A 382 -43.83 12.22 13.13
C LEU A 382 -45.10 13.08 13.15
N ALA A 383 -46.18 12.63 12.50
CA ALA A 383 -47.49 13.28 12.59
C ALA A 383 -48.01 13.31 14.04
N ALA A 384 -47.95 12.19 14.76
CA ALA A 384 -48.32 12.13 16.18
C ALA A 384 -47.48 13.06 17.06
N LEU A 385 -46.17 13.20 16.79
CA LEU A 385 -45.29 14.14 17.50
C LEU A 385 -45.65 15.60 17.20
N ASN A 386 -46.00 15.93 15.96
CA ASN A 386 -46.45 17.27 15.57
C ASN A 386 -47.78 17.63 16.23
N ASP A 387 -48.69 16.66 16.33
CA ASP A 387 -49.99 16.78 17.01
C ASP A 387 -49.89 16.68 18.55
N LYS A 388 -48.67 16.57 19.09
CA LYS A 388 -48.38 16.39 20.53
C LYS A 388 -49.05 15.16 21.15
N ASN A 389 -49.38 14.15 20.34
CA ASN A 389 -49.85 12.85 20.79
C ASN A 389 -48.65 11.93 21.13
N TRP A 390 -48.06 12.18 22.29
CA TRP A 390 -46.87 11.45 22.76
C TRP A 390 -47.12 9.96 22.96
N ALA A 391 -48.33 9.58 23.42
CA ALA A 391 -48.71 8.19 23.66
C ALA A 391 -48.69 7.36 22.36
N GLU A 392 -49.24 7.90 21.27
CA GLU A 392 -49.20 7.21 19.97
C GLU A 392 -47.80 7.18 19.37
N ALA A 393 -47.03 8.26 19.53
CA ALA A 393 -45.64 8.31 19.07
C ALA A 393 -44.74 7.29 19.79
N ASP A 394 -44.95 7.10 21.09
CA ASP A 394 -44.25 6.08 21.88
C ASP A 394 -44.73 4.66 21.52
N ARG A 395 -46.04 4.45 21.34
CA ARG A 395 -46.59 3.16 20.86
C ARG A 395 -45.93 2.70 19.56
N ILE A 396 -45.83 3.59 18.58
CA ILE A 396 -45.22 3.30 17.28
C ILE A 396 -43.70 3.04 17.42
N ARG A 397 -43.00 3.82 18.27
CA ARG A 397 -41.57 3.58 18.55
C ARG A 397 -41.36 2.19 19.14
N ASP A 398 -42.17 1.81 20.12
CA ASP A 398 -42.02 0.55 20.84
C ASP A 398 -42.40 -0.65 19.94
N GLU A 399 -43.40 -0.49 19.07
CA GLU A 399 -43.74 -1.47 18.04
C GLU A 399 -42.57 -1.70 17.06
N LEU A 400 -41.92 -0.62 16.59
CA LEU A 400 -40.74 -0.72 15.72
C LEU A 400 -39.55 -1.32 16.47
N ALA A 401 -39.35 -0.97 17.75
CA ALA A 401 -38.32 -1.56 18.60
C ALA A 401 -38.51 -3.07 18.80
N SER A 402 -39.76 -3.54 18.93
CA SER A 402 -40.09 -4.97 19.03
C SER A 402 -39.74 -5.77 17.77
N LYS A 403 -39.71 -5.09 16.61
CA LYS A 403 -39.29 -5.64 15.31
C LYS A 403 -37.77 -5.49 15.08
N GLY A 404 -37.02 -5.15 16.13
CA GLY A 404 -35.57 -4.98 16.04
C GLY A 404 -35.15 -3.69 15.35
N ILE A 405 -36.00 -2.66 15.29
CA ILE A 405 -35.68 -1.39 14.62
C ILE A 405 -35.42 -0.31 15.67
N LYS A 406 -34.27 0.35 15.59
CA LYS A 406 -33.90 1.45 16.46
C LYS A 406 -34.08 2.78 15.73
N LEU A 407 -34.86 3.67 16.31
CA LEU A 407 -35.09 5.02 15.80
C LEU A 407 -34.10 6.01 16.41
N THR A 408 -33.63 6.97 15.60
CA THR A 408 -32.78 8.09 16.02
C THR A 408 -33.39 9.39 15.50
N ASP A 409 -33.82 10.25 16.42
CA ASP A 409 -34.40 11.56 16.08
C ASP A 409 -33.29 12.62 15.96
N SER A 410 -33.43 13.50 14.98
CA SER A 410 -32.55 14.66 14.74
C SER A 410 -33.38 15.85 14.23
N LYS A 411 -32.75 17.02 14.05
CA LYS A 411 -33.39 18.17 13.41
C LYS A 411 -32.78 18.40 12.03
N ASP A 412 -33.63 18.62 11.04
CA ASP A 412 -33.23 19.04 9.72
C ASP A 412 -32.58 20.43 9.79
N SER A 413 -31.39 20.59 9.20
CA SER A 413 -30.63 21.83 9.28
C SER A 413 -31.18 22.97 8.41
N ALA A 414 -32.04 22.67 7.43
CA ALA A 414 -32.62 23.65 6.51
C ALA A 414 -34.04 24.08 6.94
N THR A 415 -34.84 23.15 7.47
CA THR A 415 -36.25 23.39 7.84
C THR A 415 -36.47 23.49 9.34
N GLY A 416 -35.54 22.98 10.16
CA GLY A 416 -35.68 22.89 11.62
C GLY A 416 -36.66 21.80 12.09
N GLU A 417 -37.27 21.07 11.15
CA GLU A 417 -38.23 20.01 11.42
C GLU A 417 -37.55 18.76 11.99
N ARG A 418 -38.31 17.96 12.73
CA ARG A 418 -37.79 16.71 13.30
C ARG A 418 -37.71 15.65 12.21
N VAL A 419 -36.54 15.04 12.07
CA VAL A 419 -36.29 13.92 11.15
C VAL A 419 -35.90 12.69 11.95
N THR A 420 -36.58 11.57 11.68
CA THR A 420 -36.30 10.28 12.32
C THR A 420 -35.57 9.37 11.33
N ASN A 421 -34.35 8.96 11.67
CA ASN A 421 -33.62 7.89 10.96
C ASN A 421 -33.80 6.56 11.68
N TRP A 422 -33.59 5.45 11.00
CA TRP A 422 -33.71 4.12 11.59
C TRP A 422 -32.61 3.15 11.15
N GLU A 423 -32.33 2.17 12.01
CA GLU A 423 -31.40 1.07 11.76
C GLU A 423 -31.94 -0.23 12.36
N PHE A 424 -31.56 -1.38 11.82
CA PHE A 424 -31.80 -2.66 12.49
C PHE A 424 -30.83 -2.81 13.67
N LYS A 425 -31.33 -3.16 14.84
CA LYS A 425 -30.52 -3.66 15.95
C LYS A 425 -29.85 -4.95 15.49
N GLN A 426 -28.52 -4.96 15.55
CA GLN A 426 -27.73 -6.20 15.44
C GLN A 426 -28.05 -7.15 16.59
#